data_AF-A0A7C2F2C9-F1
#
_entry.id   AF-A0A7C2F2C9-F1
#
_cell.length_a   1.000
_cell.length_b   1.000
_cell.length_c   1.000
_cell.angle_alpha   90.00
_cell.angle_beta   90.00
_cell.angle_gamma   90.00
#
_symmetry.space_group_name_H-M   'P 1'
#
loop_
_entity.id
_entity.type
_entity.pdbx_description
1 polymer ?
#
loop_
_entity_poly.entity_id
_entity_poly.type
_entity_poly.pdbx_seq_one_letter_code
_entity_poly.pdbx_strand_id
1 'polypeptide(L)'
;MQNLTKHLCIFGVFIVIVIFSISIISCKSQPEVSAELVAQVNDSYLLINQLNYLVPENIDPELNLALKKNLISKWVDDEVLYQAALDDGMNLDEREKFLAEKYYKSLLIQRYLSLKIDRNYRIPQKEIEDYYTEHRK
;
A
#
# COMPACT_ATOMS: atom_id res chain seq x y z
N MET A 1 15.88 -27.77 -59.26
CA MET A 1 15.88 -26.41 -58.66
C MET A 1 14.51 -25.93 -58.13
N GLN A 2 13.44 -26.74 -58.15
CA GLN A 2 12.10 -26.32 -57.71
C GLN A 2 11.77 -26.57 -56.22
N ASN A 3 12.50 -27.44 -55.53
CA ASN A 3 12.24 -27.70 -54.10
C ASN A 3 12.92 -26.70 -53.17
N LEU A 4 14.05 -26.10 -53.57
CA LEU A 4 14.81 -25.16 -52.74
C LEU A 4 14.08 -23.81 -52.56
N THR A 5 13.40 -23.33 -53.60
CA THR A 5 12.57 -22.11 -53.53
C THR A 5 11.31 -22.31 -52.69
N LYS A 6 10.73 -23.51 -52.71
CA LYS A 6 9.58 -23.86 -51.85
C LYS A 6 9.95 -23.87 -50.37
N HIS A 7 11.11 -24.43 -50.02
CA HIS A 7 11.59 -24.42 -48.63
C HIS A 7 11.90 -22.99 -48.13
N LEU A 8 12.45 -22.13 -48.99
CA LEU A 8 12.71 -20.73 -48.66
C LEU A 8 11.41 -19.94 -48.42
N CYS A 9 10.35 -20.19 -49.23
CA CYS A 9 9.04 -19.58 -49.04
C CYS A 9 8.32 -20.09 -47.78
N ILE A 10 8.38 -21.40 -47.49
CA ILE A 10 7.75 -21.99 -46.30
C ILE A 10 8.40 -21.44 -45.02
N PHE A 11 9.72 -21.26 -45.03
CA PHE A 11 10.45 -20.68 -43.89
C PHE A 11 10.08 -19.22 -43.65
N GLY A 12 9.92 -18.43 -44.73
CA GLY A 12 9.46 -17.04 -44.64
C GLY A 12 8.04 -16.91 -44.08
N VAL A 13 7.11 -17.77 -44.51
CA VAL A 13 5.73 -17.80 -43.97
C VAL A 13 5.73 -18.17 -42.48
N PHE A 14 6.58 -19.11 -42.07
CA PHE A 14 6.69 -19.52 -40.67
C PHE A 14 7.18 -18.37 -39.77
N ILE A 15 8.16 -17.58 -40.23
CA ILE A 15 8.66 -16.41 -39.49
C ILE A 15 7.57 -15.35 -39.33
N VAL A 16 6.77 -15.09 -40.36
CA VAL A 16 5.67 -14.10 -40.30
C VAL A 16 4.60 -14.54 -39.31
N ILE A 17 4.27 -15.84 -39.25
CA ILE A 17 3.28 -16.39 -38.30
C ILE A 17 3.78 -16.27 -36.86
N VAL A 18 5.08 -16.49 -36.61
CA VAL A 18 5.69 -16.34 -35.27
C VAL A 18 5.72 -14.87 -34.83
N ILE A 19 5.99 -13.93 -35.73
CA ILE A 19 5.95 -12.49 -35.40
C ILE A 19 4.51 -12.02 -35.11
N PHE A 20 3.53 -12.56 -35.85
CA PHE A 20 2.11 -12.24 -35.63
C PHE A 20 1.58 -12.80 -34.31
N SER A 21 2.04 -13.99 -33.88
CA SER A 21 1.61 -14.60 -32.62
C SER A 21 2.16 -13.89 -31.38
N ILE A 22 3.34 -13.26 -31.45
CA ILE A 22 3.90 -12.46 -30.34
C ILE A 22 3.08 -11.18 -30.10
N SER A 23 2.39 -10.66 -31.11
CA SER A 23 1.60 -9.42 -31.01
C SER A 23 0.30 -9.59 -30.20
N ILE A 24 -0.14 -10.82 -29.91
CA ILE A 24 -1.42 -11.10 -29.22
C ILE A 24 -1.26 -11.22 -27.69
N ILE A 25 -0.02 -11.20 -27.17
CA ILE A 25 0.25 -11.36 -25.72
C ILE A 25 0.14 -10.01 -24.96
N SER A 26 0.05 -8.87 -25.66
CA SER A 26 -0.06 -7.55 -25.01
C SER A 26 -1.52 -7.13 -24.76
N CYS A 27 -2.29 -8.00 -24.11
CA CYS A 27 -3.57 -7.63 -23.53
C CYS A 27 -3.51 -7.94 -22.03
N LYS A 28 -2.92 -7.01 -21.26
CA LYS A 28 -2.98 -7.03 -19.79
C LYS A 28 -4.45 -6.78 -19.44
N SER A 29 -5.20 -7.82 -19.07
CA SER A 29 -6.56 -7.69 -18.57
C SER A 29 -6.54 -6.74 -17.37
N GLN A 30 -7.19 -5.59 -17.48
CA GLN A 30 -7.38 -4.69 -16.35
C GLN A 30 -8.14 -5.46 -15.26
N PRO A 31 -7.65 -5.47 -14.01
CA PRO A 31 -8.38 -6.09 -12.92
C PRO A 31 -9.76 -5.44 -12.85
N GLU A 32 -10.77 -6.26 -12.69
CA GLU A 32 -12.17 -5.87 -12.53
C GLU A 32 -12.23 -4.78 -11.44
N VAL A 33 -12.36 -3.51 -11.86
CA VAL A 33 -12.38 -2.36 -10.96
C VAL A 33 -13.68 -2.45 -10.16
N SER A 34 -13.60 -3.12 -9.01
CA SER A 34 -14.72 -3.27 -8.10
C SER A 34 -15.16 -1.89 -7.59
N ALA A 35 -16.41 -1.80 -7.13
CA ALA A 35 -17.01 -0.60 -6.53
C ALA A 35 -16.24 -0.03 -5.30
N GLU A 36 -15.09 -0.60 -4.97
CA GLU A 36 -14.23 -0.22 -3.85
C GLU A 36 -13.00 0.60 -4.29
N LEU A 37 -12.70 0.74 -5.59
CA LEU A 37 -11.55 1.55 -6.04
C LEU A 37 -11.86 3.06 -5.93
N VAL A 38 -10.96 3.82 -5.29
CA VAL A 38 -11.10 5.28 -5.16
C VAL A 38 -10.05 6.08 -5.96
N ALA A 39 -8.87 5.51 -6.22
CA ALA A 39 -7.84 6.11 -7.08
C ALA A 39 -6.86 5.05 -7.60
N GLN A 40 -6.18 5.34 -8.70
CA GLN A 40 -5.18 4.47 -9.32
C GLN A 40 -4.02 5.31 -9.88
N VAL A 41 -2.79 4.85 -9.68
CA VAL A 41 -1.56 5.37 -10.30
C VAL A 41 -0.77 4.20 -10.87
N ASN A 42 -0.72 4.08 -12.19
CA ASN A 42 -0.15 2.91 -12.89
C ASN A 42 -0.71 1.58 -12.35
N ASP A 43 0.14 0.71 -11.82
CA ASP A 43 -0.24 -0.59 -11.25
C ASP A 43 -0.59 -0.52 -9.74
N SER A 44 -0.62 0.68 -9.14
CA SER A 44 -0.99 0.90 -7.73
C SER A 44 -2.43 1.39 -7.58
N TYR A 45 -3.14 0.84 -6.59
CA TYR A 45 -4.57 1.07 -6.38
C TYR A 45 -4.84 1.50 -4.93
N LEU A 46 -5.66 2.54 -4.75
CA LEU A 46 -6.21 2.94 -3.45
C LEU A 46 -7.66 2.46 -3.36
N LEU A 47 -7.94 1.64 -2.36
CA LEU A 47 -9.27 1.12 -2.07
C LEU A 47 -9.98 1.93 -0.98
N ILE A 48 -11.31 1.88 -0.96
CA ILE A 48 -12.15 2.62 -0.02
C ILE A 48 -11.87 2.24 1.44
N ASN A 49 -11.57 0.96 1.71
CA ASN A 49 -11.22 0.49 3.05
C ASN A 49 -9.87 1.08 3.53
N GLN A 50 -8.88 1.17 2.63
CA GLN A 50 -7.59 1.79 2.90
C GLN A 50 -7.73 3.28 3.14
N LEU A 51 -8.55 3.97 2.33
CA LEU A 51 -8.89 5.37 2.56
C LEU A 51 -9.53 5.58 3.93
N ASN A 52 -10.44 4.68 4.34
CA ASN A 52 -11.08 4.77 5.65
C ASN A 52 -10.11 4.56 6.82
N TYR A 53 -8.98 3.85 6.64
CA TYR A 53 -7.93 3.78 7.68
C TYR A 53 -7.24 5.13 7.93
N LEU A 54 -7.28 6.03 6.95
CA LEU A 54 -6.68 7.36 7.02
C LEU A 54 -7.63 8.41 7.60
N VAL A 55 -8.93 8.08 7.73
CA VAL A 55 -9.95 8.99 8.26
C VAL A 55 -10.05 8.80 9.78
N PRO A 56 -9.84 9.86 10.58
CA PRO A 56 -10.04 9.79 12.02
C PRO A 56 -11.48 9.42 12.40
N GLU A 57 -11.63 8.71 13.52
CA GLU A 57 -12.95 8.39 14.07
C GLU A 57 -13.69 9.67 14.52
N ASN A 58 -15.03 9.63 14.48
CA ASN A 58 -15.93 10.69 14.98
C ASN A 58 -15.82 12.06 14.28
N ILE A 59 -15.63 12.07 12.95
CA ILE A 59 -15.63 13.30 12.16
C ILE A 59 -17.05 13.68 11.71
N ASP A 60 -17.31 15.00 11.69
CA ASP A 60 -18.52 15.58 11.12
C ASP A 60 -18.75 15.12 9.66
N PRO A 61 -19.97 14.67 9.29
CA PRO A 61 -20.23 14.13 7.95
C PRO A 61 -19.88 15.05 6.78
N GLU A 62 -20.01 16.37 6.94
CA GLU A 62 -19.72 17.35 5.89
C GLU A 62 -18.21 17.58 5.75
N LEU A 63 -17.49 17.61 6.88
CA LEU A 63 -16.03 17.64 6.91
C LEU A 63 -15.41 16.35 6.34
N ASN A 64 -16.10 15.22 6.49
CA ASN A 64 -15.64 13.91 6.04
C ASN A 64 -15.40 13.86 4.51
N LEU A 65 -16.26 14.47 3.70
CA LEU A 65 -16.10 14.46 2.24
C LEU A 65 -14.88 15.28 1.78
N ALA A 66 -14.71 16.49 2.33
CA ALA A 66 -13.58 17.35 2.00
C ALA A 66 -12.24 16.70 2.42
N LEU A 67 -12.20 16.11 3.62
CA LEU A 67 -11.05 15.37 4.10
C LEU A 67 -10.69 14.19 3.19
N LYS A 68 -11.68 13.37 2.82
CA LYS A 68 -11.46 12.23 1.91
C LYS A 68 -10.88 12.65 0.57
N LYS A 69 -11.37 13.75 -0.02
CA LYS A 69 -10.79 14.30 -1.26
C LYS A 69 -9.33 14.70 -1.10
N ASN A 70 -8.98 15.37 0.00
CA ASN A 70 -7.60 15.75 0.28
C ASN A 70 -6.69 14.54 0.50
N LEU A 71 -7.17 13.52 1.21
CA LEU A 71 -6.44 12.26 1.42
C LEU A 71 -6.20 11.51 0.10
N ILE A 72 -7.20 11.46 -0.79
CA ILE A 72 -7.05 10.88 -2.12
C ILE A 72 -6.01 11.64 -2.94
N SER A 73 -6.09 12.98 -2.98
CA SER A 73 -5.11 13.80 -3.71
C SER A 73 -3.70 13.58 -3.19
N LYS A 74 -3.53 13.61 -1.86
CA LYS A 74 -2.24 13.36 -1.22
C LYS A 74 -1.71 11.97 -1.55
N TRP A 75 -2.55 10.94 -1.53
CA TRP A 75 -2.13 9.60 -1.89
C TRP A 75 -1.65 9.51 -3.33
N VAL A 76 -2.33 10.16 -4.27
CA VAL A 76 -1.91 10.22 -5.68
C VAL A 76 -0.56 10.91 -5.80
N ASP A 77 -0.38 12.07 -5.16
CA ASP A 77 0.88 12.82 -5.21
C ASP A 77 2.05 12.01 -4.60
N ASP A 78 1.82 11.39 -3.44
CA ASP A 78 2.82 10.57 -2.76
C ASP A 78 3.20 9.33 -3.62
N GLU A 79 2.23 8.68 -4.26
CA GLU A 79 2.46 7.50 -5.11
C GLU A 79 3.21 7.84 -6.41
N VAL A 80 2.86 8.97 -7.06
CA VAL A 80 3.59 9.44 -8.26
C VAL A 80 5.05 9.73 -7.94
N LEU A 81 5.31 10.42 -6.82
CA LEU A 81 6.67 10.71 -6.39
C LEU A 81 7.44 9.45 -5.98
N TYR A 82 6.77 8.51 -5.32
CA TYR A 82 7.35 7.22 -4.94
C TYR A 82 7.78 6.42 -6.17
N GLN A 83 6.91 6.29 -7.18
CA GLN A 83 7.25 5.57 -8.41
C GLN A 83 8.37 6.27 -9.19
N ALA A 84 8.36 7.61 -9.27
CA ALA A 84 9.46 8.36 -9.88
C ALA A 84 10.81 8.12 -9.18
N ALA A 85 10.81 8.05 -7.85
CA ALA A 85 12.03 7.73 -7.09
C ALA A 85 12.53 6.31 -7.37
N LEU A 86 11.63 5.34 -7.54
CA LEU A 86 12.02 3.98 -7.93
C LEU A 86 12.61 3.93 -9.35
N ASP A 87 12.01 4.65 -10.29
CA ASP A 87 12.49 4.74 -11.68
C ASP A 87 13.90 5.38 -11.76
N ASP A 88 14.20 6.34 -10.87
CA ASP A 88 15.53 6.94 -10.70
C ASP A 88 16.52 6.02 -9.96
N GLY A 89 16.12 4.81 -9.57
CA GLY A 89 16.94 3.83 -8.86
C GLY A 89 17.24 4.20 -7.40
N MET A 90 16.47 5.13 -6.83
CA MET A 90 16.63 5.58 -5.46
C MET A 90 16.28 4.45 -4.49
N ASN A 91 17.11 4.27 -3.47
CA ASN A 91 16.94 3.24 -2.45
C ASN A 91 17.33 3.79 -1.09
N LEU A 92 16.67 3.28 -0.04
CA LEU A 92 17.04 3.63 1.33
C LEU A 92 18.45 3.15 1.67
N ASP A 93 19.23 4.00 2.32
CA ASP A 93 20.54 3.66 2.88
C ASP A 93 20.42 2.76 4.13
N GLU A 94 21.55 2.30 4.68
CA GLU A 94 21.55 1.41 5.85
C GLU A 94 20.90 2.05 7.08
N ARG A 95 21.09 3.36 7.27
CA ARG A 95 20.53 4.10 8.41
C ARG A 95 19.02 4.23 8.25
N GLU A 96 18.54 4.56 7.06
CA GLU A 96 17.12 4.68 6.74
C GLU A 96 16.40 3.35 6.86
N LYS A 97 17.00 2.26 6.36
CA LYS A 97 16.49 0.89 6.55
C LYS A 97 16.38 0.53 8.02
N PHE A 98 17.41 0.82 8.82
CA PHE A 98 17.37 0.61 10.26
C PHE A 98 16.24 1.41 10.93
N LEU A 99 16.01 2.65 10.52
CA LEU A 99 14.93 3.49 11.05
C LEU A 99 13.54 2.94 10.68
N ALA A 100 13.34 2.48 9.44
CA ALA A 100 12.11 1.85 9.00
C ALA A 100 11.79 0.60 9.83
N GLU A 101 12.80 -0.25 10.07
CA GLU A 101 12.62 -1.44 10.91
C GLU A 101 12.35 -1.10 12.37
N LYS A 102 13.03 -0.08 12.92
CA LYS A 102 12.77 0.42 14.27
C LYS A 102 11.33 0.93 14.41
N TYR A 103 10.82 1.65 13.43
CA TYR A 103 9.44 2.13 13.41
C TYR A 103 8.45 0.96 13.40
N TYR A 104 8.67 -0.03 12.54
CA TYR A 104 7.86 -1.24 12.49
C TYR A 104 7.80 -1.97 13.84
N LYS A 105 8.97 -2.16 14.49
CA LYS A 105 9.05 -2.75 15.84
C LYS A 105 8.26 -1.95 16.88
N SER A 106 8.36 -0.62 16.84
CA SER A 106 7.60 0.24 17.75
C SER A 106 6.09 0.10 17.56
N LEU A 107 5.62 0.08 16.31
CA LEU A 107 4.20 -0.09 15.99
C LEU A 107 3.67 -1.43 16.53
N LEU A 108 4.44 -2.52 16.37
CA LEU A 108 4.06 -3.84 16.86
C LEU A 108 4.02 -3.90 18.39
N ILE A 109 4.98 -3.30 19.09
CA ILE A 109 4.98 -3.20 20.56
C ILE A 109 3.76 -2.43 21.05
N GLN A 110 3.45 -1.29 20.43
CA GLN A 110 2.26 -0.50 20.78
C GLN A 110 0.98 -1.32 20.57
N ARG A 111 0.88 -2.05 19.47
CA ARG A 111 -0.26 -2.95 19.22
C ARG A 111 -0.36 -4.03 20.29
N TYR A 112 0.74 -4.68 20.65
CA TYR A 112 0.78 -5.70 21.70
C TYR A 112 0.28 -5.15 23.04
N LEU A 113 0.83 -4.01 23.48
CA LEU A 113 0.42 -3.36 24.72
C LEU A 113 -1.05 -2.96 24.68
N SER A 114 -1.54 -2.42 23.56
CA SER A 114 -2.94 -2.02 23.43
C SER A 114 -3.95 -3.17 23.59
N LEU A 115 -3.52 -4.41 23.31
CA LEU A 115 -4.32 -5.63 23.43
C LEU A 115 -4.14 -6.33 24.78
N LYS A 116 -2.99 -6.16 25.44
CA LYS A 116 -2.65 -6.84 26.69
C LYS A 116 -2.92 -6.02 27.94
N ILE A 117 -2.87 -4.71 27.85
CA ILE A 117 -3.25 -3.83 28.95
C ILE A 117 -4.77 -3.85 29.04
N ASP A 118 -5.29 -4.36 30.16
CA ASP A 118 -6.70 -4.28 30.48
C ASP A 118 -7.08 -2.81 30.70
N ARG A 119 -7.78 -2.23 29.72
CA ARG A 119 -8.29 -0.85 29.82
C ARG A 119 -9.36 -0.69 30.90
N ASN A 120 -9.90 -1.80 31.42
CA ASN A 120 -10.88 -1.81 32.49
C ASN A 120 -10.27 -2.10 33.86
N TYR A 121 -8.93 -2.15 33.98
CA TYR A 121 -8.29 -2.30 35.27
C TYR A 121 -8.65 -1.13 36.19
N ARG A 122 -9.47 -1.43 37.22
CA ARG A 122 -9.90 -0.47 38.22
C ARG A 122 -8.94 -0.54 39.40
N ILE A 123 -8.15 0.51 39.59
CA ILE A 123 -7.33 0.68 40.79
C ILE A 123 -8.28 0.91 41.98
N PRO A 124 -8.27 0.06 43.02
CA PRO A 124 -9.10 0.25 44.20
C PRO A 124 -8.76 1.56 44.92
N GLN A 125 -9.79 2.26 45.41
CA GLN A 125 -9.63 3.52 46.15
C GLN A 125 -8.67 3.38 47.35
N LYS A 126 -8.70 2.23 48.03
CA LYS A 126 -7.80 1.93 49.15
C LYS A 126 -6.32 1.90 48.73
N GLU A 127 -6.00 1.33 47.57
CA GLU A 127 -4.62 1.27 47.06
C GLU A 127 -4.10 2.68 46.74
N ILE A 128 -4.98 3.57 46.27
CA ILE A 128 -4.67 4.99 46.06
C ILE A 128 -4.37 5.66 47.41
N GLU A 129 -5.23 5.48 48.41
CA GLU A 129 -5.07 6.06 49.75
C GLU A 129 -3.81 5.59 50.46
N ASP A 130 -3.51 4.28 50.39
CA ASP A 130 -2.32 3.66 50.96
C ASP A 130 -1.06 4.25 50.31
N TYR A 131 -1.03 4.34 48.96
CA TYR A 131 0.09 4.95 48.23
C TYR A 131 0.36 6.41 48.64
N TYR A 132 -0.69 7.23 48.74
CA TYR A 132 -0.56 8.63 49.16
C TYR A 132 -0.09 8.77 50.61
N THR A 133 -0.51 7.86 51.49
CA THR A 133 -0.15 7.90 52.92
C THR A 133 1.31 7.50 53.12
N GLU A 134 1.77 6.46 52.43
CA GLU A 134 3.17 5.98 52.51
C GLU A 134 4.19 6.98 51.94
N HIS A 135 3.78 7.83 51.00
CA HIS A 135 4.67 8.80 50.33
C HIS A 135 4.44 10.24 50.76
N ARG A 136 3.59 10.49 51.78
CA ARG A 136 3.37 11.82 52.33
C ARG A 136 4.61 12.25 53.15
N LYS A 137 5.42 13.15 52.59
CA LYS A 137 6.45 13.89 53.34
C LYS A 137 5.83 15.03 54.13
#